data_AF-W7SNE5-F1
#
_entry.id   AF-W7SNE5-F1
#
_cell.length_a   1.000
_cell.length_b   1.000
_cell.length_c   1.000
_cell.angle_alpha   90.00
_cell.angle_beta   90.00
_cell.angle_gamma   90.00
#
_symmetry.space_group_name_H-M   'P 1'
#
loop_
_entity.id
_entity.type
_entity.pdbx_description
1 polymer ?
#
loop_
_entity_poly.entity_id
_entity_poly.type
_entity_poly.pdbx_seq_one_letter_code
_entity_poly.pdbx_strand_id
1 'polypeptide(L)'
;MPNKSSRPARQLPPPAAEVDYAAGLRFPPHDHPESGLIQALGSTRAEAPEPRDGDELAEGYDPLGGENERDWDRRFLVRAGAEDRRAEYAWPPGELFPEGGCDAGEAVVLEPGVVIDRFGTPEGRVFGAEGTPFTQRSLPPEHLDAGYRRYRVLAPLPMWQTISAAWFGQTGGGVRYRSVYPAADLVALGFLEAVA
;
A
#
# COMPACT_ATOMS: atom_id res chain seq x y z
N MET A 1 4.23 -30.02 -21.52
CA MET A 1 2.91 -29.96 -20.85
C MET A 1 3.12 -30.28 -19.38
N PRO A 2 2.55 -29.51 -18.44
CA PRO A 2 2.70 -29.80 -17.01
C PRO A 2 1.97 -31.10 -16.63
N ASN A 3 2.64 -31.98 -15.89
CA ASN A 3 2.08 -33.25 -15.42
C ASN A 3 1.10 -33.02 -14.26
N LYS A 4 -0.11 -33.58 -14.36
CA LYS A 4 -1.09 -33.60 -13.27
C LYS A 4 -0.55 -34.47 -12.13
N SER A 5 -0.25 -33.87 -10.98
CA SER A 5 0.10 -34.58 -9.74
C SER A 5 -1.11 -34.55 -8.79
N SER A 6 -1.43 -35.70 -8.20
CA SER A 6 -2.46 -35.85 -7.16
C SER A 6 -1.97 -35.47 -5.75
N ARG A 7 -0.65 -35.24 -5.59
CA ARG A 7 -0.10 -34.76 -4.33
C ARG A 7 -0.26 -33.23 -4.26
N PRO A 8 -0.85 -32.69 -3.17
CA PRO A 8 -0.84 -31.26 -2.96
C PRO A 8 0.61 -30.77 -2.98
N ALA A 9 0.85 -29.61 -3.59
CA ALA A 9 2.15 -28.97 -3.49
C ALA A 9 2.51 -28.83 -2.00
N ARG A 10 3.74 -29.15 -1.64
CA ARG A 10 4.20 -29.03 -0.25
C ARG A 10 4.10 -27.56 0.14
N GLN A 11 3.08 -27.23 0.92
CA GLN A 11 2.93 -25.89 1.50
C GLN A 11 3.97 -25.73 2.60
N LEU A 12 4.85 -24.76 2.46
CA LEU A 12 5.78 -24.40 3.52
C LEU A 12 4.97 -23.82 4.68
N PRO A 13 5.33 -24.12 5.94
CA PRO A 13 4.75 -23.41 7.07
C PRO A 13 5.03 -21.91 6.93
N PRO A 14 4.11 -21.03 7.37
CA PRO A 14 4.40 -19.60 7.44
C PRO A 14 5.67 -19.39 8.30
N PRO A 15 6.51 -18.40 7.97
CA PRO A 15 7.67 -18.07 8.79
C PRO A 15 7.24 -17.77 10.23
N ALA A 16 8.10 -18.10 11.20
CA ALA A 16 7.81 -17.80 12.60
C ALA A 16 7.73 -16.27 12.79
N ALA A 17 6.77 -15.81 13.60
CA ALA A 17 6.48 -14.39 13.80
C ALA A 17 7.71 -13.58 14.27
N GLU A 18 8.66 -14.23 14.95
CA GLU A 18 9.90 -13.64 15.48
C GLU A 18 11.00 -13.40 14.42
N VAL A 19 10.90 -14.04 13.25
CA VAL A 19 11.85 -13.89 12.11
C VAL A 19 11.21 -13.25 10.88
N ASP A 20 9.94 -12.88 10.97
CA ASP A 20 9.22 -12.15 9.94
C ASP A 20 9.47 -10.63 10.11
N TYR A 21 10.72 -10.20 9.91
CA TYR A 21 11.10 -8.78 9.91
C TYR A 21 10.44 -7.99 8.76
N ALA A 22 9.81 -8.72 7.82
CA ALA A 22 8.87 -8.22 6.83
C ALA A 22 7.41 -8.31 7.32
N ALA A 23 7.14 -7.94 8.58
CA ALA A 23 5.80 -7.64 9.09
C ALA A 23 5.18 -6.39 8.42
N GLY A 24 5.52 -6.13 7.15
CA GLY A 24 4.85 -5.14 6.34
C GLY A 24 3.41 -5.55 6.17
N LEU A 25 2.51 -4.88 6.89
CA LEU A 25 1.14 -4.62 6.48
C LEU A 25 0.43 -5.88 5.93
N ARG A 26 0.51 -7.00 6.65
CA ARG A 26 -0.21 -8.23 6.30
C ARG A 26 -1.67 -8.06 6.73
N PHE A 27 -2.49 -7.55 5.82
CA PHE A 27 -3.93 -7.37 6.06
C PHE A 27 -4.68 -8.68 5.82
N PRO A 28 -5.42 -9.20 6.81
CA PRO A 28 -6.30 -10.34 6.57
C PRO A 28 -7.32 -9.99 5.48
N PRO A 29 -7.67 -10.93 4.59
CA PRO A 29 -8.79 -10.71 3.68
C PRO A 29 -10.08 -10.58 4.51
N HIS A 30 -10.98 -9.69 4.07
CA HIS A 30 -12.28 -9.47 4.71
C HIS A 30 -12.23 -9.02 6.19
N ASP A 31 -11.22 -8.25 6.57
CA ASP A 31 -11.04 -7.74 7.93
C ASP A 31 -11.93 -6.53 8.28
N HIS A 32 -12.74 -6.03 7.34
CA HIS A 32 -13.62 -4.88 7.53
C HIS A 32 -15.07 -5.33 7.85
N PRO A 33 -15.82 -4.65 8.75
CA PRO A 33 -17.22 -5.01 9.07
C PRO A 33 -18.14 -5.07 7.84
N GLU A 34 -17.95 -4.14 6.90
CA GLU A 34 -18.68 -4.07 5.63
C GLU A 34 -18.04 -4.86 4.47
N SER A 35 -17.15 -5.83 4.75
CA SER A 35 -16.47 -6.60 3.68
C SER A 35 -17.45 -7.34 2.75
N GLY A 36 -18.68 -7.60 3.21
CA GLY A 36 -19.75 -8.22 2.41
C GLY A 36 -20.27 -7.35 1.26
N LEU A 37 -19.94 -6.06 1.24
CA LEU A 37 -20.23 -5.16 0.12
C LEU A 37 -19.35 -5.47 -1.10
N ILE A 38 -18.18 -6.08 -0.90
CA ILE A 38 -17.30 -6.47 -2.01
C ILE A 38 -17.75 -7.82 -2.56
N GLN A 39 -18.69 -7.75 -3.50
CA GLN A 39 -19.12 -8.88 -4.32
C GLN A 39 -18.68 -8.63 -5.74
N ALA A 40 -18.28 -9.68 -6.48
CA ALA A 40 -17.89 -9.51 -7.87
C ALA A 40 -19.04 -8.87 -8.66
N LEU A 41 -18.86 -7.62 -9.10
CA LEU A 41 -19.85 -6.86 -9.88
C LEU A 41 -19.88 -7.31 -11.36
N GLY A 42 -19.27 -8.46 -11.65
CA GLY A 42 -18.81 -8.90 -12.97
C GLY A 42 -17.29 -8.75 -13.06
N SER A 43 -16.60 -9.78 -13.56
CA SER A 43 -15.17 -9.65 -13.87
C SER A 43 -15.02 -8.65 -15.02
N THR A 44 -14.38 -7.53 -14.76
CA THR A 44 -14.01 -6.59 -15.81
C THR A 44 -12.72 -7.10 -16.46
N ARG A 45 -12.52 -6.78 -17.74
CA ARG A 45 -11.23 -6.97 -18.42
C ARG A 45 -10.29 -5.78 -18.17
N ALA A 46 -10.60 -4.95 -17.17
CA ALA A 46 -9.84 -3.75 -16.87
C ALA A 46 -8.54 -4.14 -16.16
N GLU A 47 -7.44 -3.53 -16.60
CA GLU A 47 -6.13 -3.68 -16.00
C GLU A 47 -5.84 -2.47 -15.10
N ALA A 48 -4.96 -2.67 -14.12
CA ALA A 48 -4.51 -1.58 -13.27
C ALA A 48 -3.81 -0.49 -14.10
N PRO A 49 -3.91 0.80 -13.70
CA PRO A 49 -3.26 1.88 -14.44
C PRO A 49 -1.74 1.70 -14.47
N GLU A 50 -1.17 2.02 -15.63
CA GLU A 50 0.26 2.25 -15.77
C GLU A 50 0.73 3.37 -14.83
N PRO A 51 1.97 3.28 -14.30
CA PRO A 51 2.52 4.32 -13.45
C PRO A 51 2.63 5.64 -14.23
N ARG A 52 2.41 6.74 -13.52
CA ARG A 52 2.67 8.10 -13.99
C ARG A 52 3.72 8.79 -13.13
N ASP A 53 4.24 9.89 -13.64
CA ASP A 53 5.05 10.81 -12.87
C ASP A 53 4.19 11.45 -11.78
N GLY A 54 4.72 11.44 -10.56
CA GLY A 54 4.10 12.04 -9.38
C GLY A 54 4.87 13.25 -8.89
N ASP A 55 5.70 13.87 -9.75
CA ASP A 55 6.67 14.91 -9.39
C ASP A 55 6.02 16.11 -8.69
N GLU A 56 4.83 16.52 -9.12
CA GLU A 56 4.06 17.60 -8.48
C GLU A 56 3.75 17.27 -7.00
N LEU A 57 3.46 16.00 -6.71
CA LEU A 57 3.21 15.55 -5.33
C LEU A 57 4.50 15.30 -4.56
N ALA A 58 5.63 15.16 -5.25
CA ALA A 58 6.96 15.04 -4.64
C ALA A 58 7.66 16.41 -4.47
N GLU A 59 6.96 17.52 -4.71
CA GLU A 59 7.54 18.85 -4.47
C GLU A 59 7.95 19.00 -3.00
N GLY A 60 9.21 19.41 -2.78
CA GLY A 60 9.79 19.55 -1.44
C GLY A 60 10.15 18.23 -0.75
N TYR A 61 10.07 17.09 -1.45
CA TYR A 61 10.53 15.80 -0.93
C TYR A 61 12.06 15.74 -0.88
N ASP A 62 12.60 15.46 0.31
CA ASP A 62 13.98 15.03 0.49
C ASP A 62 13.98 13.53 0.84
N PRO A 63 14.58 12.65 0.02
CA PRO A 63 14.59 11.21 0.27
C PRO A 63 15.26 10.82 1.59
N LEU A 64 16.17 11.66 2.11
CA LEU A 64 16.85 11.43 3.38
C LEU A 64 16.29 12.28 4.52
N GLY A 65 15.30 13.14 4.27
CA GLY A 65 14.69 14.00 5.30
C GLY A 65 15.68 14.92 6.01
N GLY A 66 16.73 15.38 5.31
CA GLY A 66 17.80 16.20 5.86
C GLY A 66 18.89 15.42 6.63
N GLU A 67 18.80 14.09 6.68
CA GLU A 67 19.79 13.23 7.33
C GLU A 67 20.91 12.81 6.36
N ASN A 68 22.06 12.39 6.89
CA ASN A 68 23.06 11.72 6.08
C ASN A 68 22.64 10.27 5.78
N GLU A 69 22.98 9.78 4.60
CA GLU A 69 22.69 8.42 4.11
C GLU A 69 22.96 7.33 5.16
N ARG A 70 24.12 7.37 5.83
CA ARG A 70 24.48 6.33 6.82
C ARG A 70 23.51 6.29 8.00
N ASP A 71 23.04 7.45 8.46
CA ASP A 71 22.14 7.52 9.61
C ASP A 71 20.69 7.22 9.21
N TRP A 72 20.29 7.63 8.01
CA TRP A 72 19.01 7.23 7.42
C TRP A 72 18.92 5.71 7.27
N ASP A 73 19.95 5.08 6.68
CA ASP A 73 20.03 3.64 6.47
C ASP A 73 19.93 2.87 7.79
N ARG A 74 20.66 3.31 8.83
CA ARG A 74 20.63 2.69 10.16
C ARG A 74 19.24 2.68 10.79
N ARG A 75 18.40 3.66 10.46
CA ARG A 75 17.05 3.80 11.02
C ARG A 75 16.02 3.07 10.19
N PHE A 76 16.16 3.10 8.88
CA PHE A 76 15.06 2.76 7.97
C PHE A 76 15.34 1.58 7.05
N LEU A 77 16.57 1.07 6.96
CA LEU A 77 16.89 -0.14 6.22
C LEU A 77 17.13 -1.32 7.16
N VAL A 78 16.30 -2.35 7.03
CA VAL A 78 16.58 -3.70 7.57
C VAL A 78 17.64 -4.37 6.70
N ARG A 79 17.51 -4.20 5.38
CA ARG A 79 18.41 -4.78 4.39
C ARG A 79 18.45 -3.91 3.14
N ALA A 80 19.65 -3.48 2.76
CA ALA A 80 19.83 -2.75 1.52
C ALA A 80 19.44 -3.61 0.29
N GLY A 81 18.94 -2.93 -0.74
CA GLY A 81 18.69 -3.54 -2.04
C GLY A 81 19.99 -4.05 -2.67
N ALA A 82 19.86 -5.05 -3.54
CA ALA A 82 20.91 -5.54 -4.41
C ALA A 82 20.33 -5.68 -5.83
N GLU A 83 21.17 -5.98 -6.82
CA GLU A 83 20.79 -6.04 -8.23
C GLU A 83 19.59 -6.98 -8.50
N ASP A 84 19.39 -8.01 -7.67
CA ASP A 84 18.32 -9.01 -7.77
C ASP A 84 17.24 -8.89 -6.68
N ARG A 85 17.33 -7.90 -5.78
CA ARG A 85 16.47 -7.84 -4.58
C ARG A 85 16.20 -6.40 -4.14
N ARG A 86 14.92 -6.10 -3.94
CA ARG A 86 14.46 -4.81 -3.38
C ARG A 86 14.97 -4.58 -1.95
N ALA A 87 15.07 -3.32 -1.55
CA ALA A 87 15.38 -2.99 -0.18
C ALA A 87 14.27 -3.47 0.77
N GLU A 88 14.67 -3.92 1.94
CA GLU A 88 13.78 -4.24 3.05
C GLU A 88 13.83 -3.07 4.03
N TYR A 89 12.69 -2.40 4.20
CA TYR A 89 12.57 -1.22 5.04
C TYR A 89 12.07 -1.57 6.43
N ALA A 90 12.57 -0.84 7.43
CA ALA A 90 12.01 -0.83 8.77
C ALA A 90 10.75 0.05 8.75
N TRP A 91 9.58 -0.58 8.72
CA TRP A 91 8.29 0.11 8.82
C TRP A 91 8.02 0.59 10.26
N PRO A 92 7.10 1.55 10.47
CA PRO A 92 6.70 1.98 11.82
C PRO A 92 6.32 0.79 12.71
N PRO A 93 6.75 0.76 13.99
CA PRO A 93 6.35 -0.28 14.94
C PRO A 93 4.82 -0.28 15.11
N GLY A 94 4.19 -1.43 14.87
CA GLY A 94 2.73 -1.55 14.86
C GLY A 94 2.08 -1.30 16.23
N GLU A 95 2.82 -1.46 17.34
CA GLU A 95 2.33 -1.20 18.69
C GLU A 95 2.15 0.30 18.97
N LEU A 96 2.89 1.15 18.26
CA LEU A 96 2.83 2.61 18.38
C LEU A 96 2.06 3.24 17.21
N PHE A 97 2.21 2.64 16.02
CA PHE A 97 1.61 3.12 14.78
C PHE A 97 0.89 1.97 14.07
N PRO A 98 -0.32 1.61 14.53
CA PRO A 98 -1.09 0.51 13.96
C PRO A 98 -1.23 0.68 12.45
N GLU A 99 -0.75 -0.30 11.69
CA GLU A 99 -0.77 -0.29 10.22
C GLU A 99 -0.10 0.95 9.58
N GLY A 100 0.81 1.61 10.29
CA GLY A 100 1.48 2.84 9.87
C GLY A 100 0.65 4.12 10.05
N GLY A 101 -0.46 4.05 10.78
CA GLY A 101 -1.27 5.20 11.16
C GLY A 101 -0.87 5.80 12.52
N CYS A 102 -1.22 7.07 12.76
CA CYS A 102 -1.11 7.70 14.08
C CYS A 102 -2.05 7.06 15.12
N ASP A 103 -3.15 6.48 14.66
CA ASP A 103 -4.16 5.78 15.45
C ASP A 103 -4.66 4.55 14.69
N ALA A 104 -5.38 3.67 15.40
CA ALA A 104 -6.09 2.55 14.79
C ALA A 104 -7.05 3.03 13.68
N GLY A 105 -7.19 2.22 12.63
CA GLY A 105 -8.07 2.55 11.51
C GLY A 105 -9.54 2.64 11.92
N GLU A 106 -10.23 3.67 11.43
CA GLU A 106 -11.68 3.78 11.48
C GLU A 106 -12.30 3.10 10.26
N ALA A 107 -13.37 2.33 10.47
CA ALA A 107 -14.10 1.68 9.38
C ALA A 107 -14.92 2.72 8.61
N VAL A 108 -14.65 2.86 7.31
CA VAL A 108 -15.38 3.78 6.44
C VAL A 108 -15.79 3.09 5.13
N VAL A 109 -16.81 3.64 4.46
CA VAL A 109 -17.21 3.22 3.12
C VAL A 109 -17.06 4.42 2.20
N LEU A 110 -16.21 4.32 1.19
CA LEU A 110 -16.07 5.35 0.17
C LEU A 110 -17.22 5.23 -0.83
N GLU A 111 -17.90 6.34 -1.08
CA GLU A 111 -18.99 6.40 -2.04
C GLU A 111 -18.48 6.42 -3.50
N PRO A 112 -19.28 5.95 -4.46
CA PRO A 112 -18.95 6.06 -5.88
C PRO A 112 -18.63 7.50 -6.30
N GLY A 113 -17.60 7.65 -7.13
CA GLY A 113 -17.10 8.94 -7.62
C GLY A 113 -15.93 9.52 -6.83
N VAL A 114 -15.67 9.03 -5.60
CA VAL A 114 -14.48 9.43 -4.82
C VAL A 114 -13.21 9.02 -5.58
N VAL A 115 -12.22 9.92 -5.62
CA VAL A 115 -10.90 9.65 -6.19
C VAL A 115 -9.90 9.41 -5.07
N ILE A 116 -9.17 8.30 -5.17
CA ILE A 116 -8.07 7.93 -4.28
C ILE A 116 -6.84 7.63 -5.13
N ASP A 117 -5.66 7.70 -4.52
CA ASP A 117 -4.42 7.54 -5.25
C ASP A 117 -3.38 6.73 -4.47
N ARG A 118 -2.31 6.30 -5.14
CA ARG A 118 -1.21 5.58 -4.49
C ARG A 118 0.11 5.79 -5.24
N PHE A 119 1.18 5.64 -4.48
CA PHE A 119 2.51 5.35 -4.99
C PHE A 119 2.80 3.86 -4.78
N GLY A 120 3.56 3.25 -5.68
CA GLY A 120 3.84 1.82 -5.64
C GLY A 120 2.96 1.00 -6.57
N THR A 121 3.23 -0.30 -6.59
CA THR A 121 2.64 -1.23 -7.56
C THR A 121 1.15 -1.51 -7.29
N PRO A 122 0.39 -2.02 -8.28
CA PRO A 122 -1.02 -2.37 -8.12
C PRO A 122 -1.34 -3.48 -7.11
N GLU A 123 -0.33 -4.22 -6.65
CA GLU A 123 -0.48 -5.29 -5.66
C GLU A 123 -0.62 -4.75 -4.22
N GLY A 124 -0.40 -3.44 -4.03
CA GLY A 124 -0.56 -2.78 -2.74
C GLY A 124 -2.02 -2.49 -2.36
N ARG A 125 -2.25 -2.31 -1.05
CA ARG A 125 -3.57 -2.05 -0.44
C ARG A 125 -3.71 -0.68 0.23
N VAL A 126 -2.64 0.11 0.29
CA VAL A 126 -2.63 1.41 0.97
C VAL A 126 -2.70 2.55 -0.04
N PHE A 127 -3.69 3.42 0.11
CA PHE A 127 -3.99 4.57 -0.73
C PHE A 127 -3.91 5.85 0.11
N GLY A 128 -3.80 6.99 -0.56
CA GLY A 128 -4.03 8.31 0.01
C GLY A 128 -5.31 8.93 -0.53
N ALA A 129 -5.77 9.99 0.13
CA ALA A 129 -6.68 10.92 -0.52
C ALA A 129 -5.99 11.55 -1.73
N GLU A 130 -6.76 11.83 -2.79
CA GLU A 130 -6.25 12.45 -4.01
C GLU A 130 -5.42 13.70 -3.69
N GLY A 131 -4.23 13.81 -4.28
CA GLY A 131 -3.39 15.00 -4.17
C GLY A 131 -2.62 15.10 -2.86
N THR A 132 -2.64 14.07 -2.01
CA THR A 132 -1.79 14.06 -0.79
C THR A 132 -0.31 14.11 -1.18
N PRO A 133 0.48 15.09 -0.70
CA PRO A 133 1.92 15.17 -0.97
C PRO A 133 2.67 13.92 -0.53
N PHE A 134 3.74 13.55 -1.22
CA PHE A 134 4.53 12.35 -0.95
C PHE A 134 5.13 12.38 0.48
N THR A 135 5.58 13.55 0.94
CA THR A 135 6.07 13.77 2.31
C THR A 135 5.01 13.46 3.38
N GLN A 136 3.73 13.64 3.07
CA GLN A 136 2.63 13.35 3.99
C GLN A 136 2.21 11.87 3.98
N ARG A 137 2.76 11.06 3.07
CA ARG A 137 2.47 9.62 2.97
C ARG A 137 3.44 8.77 3.77
N SER A 138 4.61 9.31 4.15
CA SER A 138 5.68 8.61 4.86
C SER A 138 6.01 7.26 4.21
N LEU A 139 6.30 7.29 2.91
CA LEU A 139 6.70 6.14 2.12
C LEU A 139 8.22 6.20 1.82
N PRO A 140 8.89 5.05 1.67
CA PRO A 140 10.29 5.04 1.30
C PRO A 140 10.48 5.40 -0.19
N PRO A 141 11.69 5.84 -0.59
CA PRO A 141 11.97 6.32 -1.95
C PRO A 141 11.52 5.37 -3.07
N GLU A 142 11.70 4.05 -2.90
CA GLU A 142 11.29 3.04 -3.90
C GLU A 142 9.80 3.09 -4.27
N HIS A 143 8.92 3.63 -3.42
CA HIS A 143 7.51 3.78 -3.76
C HIS A 143 7.27 4.90 -4.76
N LEU A 144 8.06 5.97 -4.68
CA LEU A 144 8.06 7.05 -5.67
C LEU A 144 8.50 6.51 -7.03
N ASP A 145 9.61 5.75 -7.07
CA ASP A 145 10.16 5.14 -8.28
C ASP A 145 9.21 4.12 -8.93
N ALA A 146 8.42 3.40 -8.11
CA ALA A 146 7.41 2.46 -8.58
C ALA A 146 6.17 3.16 -9.21
N GLY A 147 6.09 4.48 -9.09
CA GLY A 147 5.19 5.36 -9.84
C GLY A 147 3.85 5.64 -9.18
N TYR A 148 3.24 6.73 -9.65
CA TYR A 148 1.98 7.28 -9.16
C TYR A 148 0.77 6.74 -9.93
N ARG A 149 -0.33 6.44 -9.23
CA ARG A 149 -1.57 5.89 -9.80
C ARG A 149 -2.79 6.49 -9.12
N ARG A 150 -3.82 6.81 -9.91
CA ARG A 150 -5.11 7.36 -9.46
C ARG A 150 -6.26 6.44 -9.82
N TYR A 151 -7.23 6.33 -8.93
CA TYR A 151 -8.38 5.46 -9.05
C TYR A 151 -9.66 6.19 -8.68
N ARG A 152 -10.74 5.94 -9.42
CA ARG A 152 -12.09 6.36 -9.06
C ARG A 152 -12.86 5.18 -8.52
N VAL A 153 -13.54 5.39 -7.40
CA VAL A 153 -14.45 4.43 -6.79
C VAL A 153 -15.72 4.31 -7.64
N LEU A 154 -16.09 3.08 -8.01
CA LEU A 154 -17.24 2.79 -8.87
C LEU A 154 -18.46 2.25 -8.11
N ALA A 155 -18.23 1.69 -6.93
CA ALA A 155 -19.24 1.12 -6.05
C ALA A 155 -18.85 1.35 -4.59
N PRO A 156 -19.80 1.32 -3.62
CA PRO A 156 -19.48 1.49 -2.20
C PRO A 156 -18.32 0.59 -1.77
N LEU A 157 -17.23 1.21 -1.32
CA LEU A 157 -15.95 0.54 -1.14
C LEU A 157 -15.48 0.63 0.32
N PRO A 158 -15.54 -0.49 1.08
CA PRO A 158 -15.07 -0.55 2.46
C PRO A 158 -13.56 -0.35 2.59
N MET A 159 -13.14 0.53 3.50
CA MET A 159 -11.75 0.94 3.74
C MET A 159 -11.51 1.17 5.25
N TRP A 160 -10.28 0.93 5.72
CA TRP A 160 -9.83 1.47 7.01
C TRP A 160 -9.21 2.84 6.73
N GLN A 161 -9.64 3.87 7.45
CA GLN A 161 -9.09 5.22 7.35
C GLN A 161 -8.27 5.54 8.60
N THR A 162 -7.11 6.16 8.41
CA THR A 162 -6.30 6.73 9.49
C THR A 162 -5.48 7.91 8.94
N ILE A 163 -4.65 8.52 9.79
CA ILE A 163 -3.67 9.52 9.40
C ILE A 163 -2.29 8.86 9.37
N SER A 164 -1.53 9.02 8.28
CA SER A 164 -0.18 8.46 8.17
C SER A 164 0.74 8.98 9.28
N ALA A 165 1.40 8.07 10.00
CA ALA A 165 2.44 8.44 10.95
C ALA A 165 3.64 9.08 10.26
N ALA A 166 4.37 9.96 10.95
CA ALA A 166 5.64 10.49 10.47
C ALA A 166 6.70 9.38 10.46
N TRP A 167 7.27 9.07 9.29
CA TRP A 167 8.26 8.01 9.12
C TRP A 167 9.18 8.27 7.91
N PHE A 168 10.27 7.51 7.76
CA PHE A 168 11.26 7.67 6.68
C PHE A 168 11.84 9.09 6.52
N GLY A 169 11.92 9.84 7.62
CA GLY A 169 12.36 11.24 7.62
C GLY A 169 11.30 12.23 7.09
N GLN A 170 10.07 11.76 6.85
CA GLN A 170 8.99 12.55 6.28
C GLN A 170 7.95 12.97 7.33
N THR A 171 7.14 13.97 6.99
CA THR A 171 6.22 14.60 7.93
C THR A 171 5.02 13.71 8.29
N GLY A 172 4.59 12.81 7.40
CA GLY A 172 3.31 12.14 7.55
C GLY A 172 2.13 13.12 7.60
N GLY A 173 1.04 12.73 8.25
CA GLY A 173 -0.13 13.59 8.46
C GLY A 173 -1.18 13.54 7.34
N GLY A 174 -0.90 12.84 6.24
CA GLY A 174 -1.86 12.67 5.16
C GLY A 174 -2.95 11.64 5.50
N VAL A 175 -4.14 11.81 4.91
CA VAL A 175 -5.21 10.79 5.01
C VAL A 175 -4.76 9.53 4.29
N ARG A 176 -4.85 8.40 5.00
CA ARG A 176 -4.46 7.07 4.55
C ARG A 176 -5.69 6.18 4.53
N TYR A 177 -5.94 5.55 3.39
CA TYR A 177 -6.91 4.48 3.27
C TYR A 177 -6.17 3.16 3.11
N ARG A 178 -6.68 2.12 3.75
CA ARG A 178 -6.27 0.75 3.49
C ARG A 178 -7.49 -0.04 3.05
N SER A 179 -7.35 -0.80 1.96
CA SER A 179 -8.40 -1.64 1.41
C SER A 179 -8.27 -3.09 1.87
N VAL A 180 -9.38 -3.84 1.78
CA VAL A 180 -9.39 -5.28 2.06
C VAL A 180 -8.77 -6.12 0.94
N TYR A 181 -8.66 -5.57 -0.28
CA TYR A 181 -8.05 -6.22 -1.46
C TYR A 181 -7.02 -5.31 -2.16
N PRO A 182 -6.00 -5.86 -2.86
CA PRO A 182 -5.09 -5.10 -3.72
C PRO A 182 -5.80 -4.21 -4.74
N ALA A 183 -5.15 -3.12 -5.16
CA ALA A 183 -5.69 -2.23 -6.17
C ALA A 183 -6.02 -2.96 -7.48
N ALA A 184 -5.14 -3.88 -7.92
CA ALA A 184 -5.37 -4.71 -9.11
C ALA A 184 -6.67 -5.55 -9.00
N ASP A 185 -6.89 -6.17 -7.85
CA ASP A 185 -8.08 -6.99 -7.60
C ASP A 185 -9.35 -6.13 -7.59
N LEU A 186 -9.29 -4.95 -6.95
CA LEU A 186 -10.42 -4.01 -6.93
C LEU A 186 -10.77 -3.47 -8.33
N VAL A 187 -9.78 -3.30 -9.21
CA VAL A 187 -10.02 -2.97 -10.62
C VAL A 187 -10.69 -4.13 -11.36
N ALA A 188 -10.13 -5.34 -11.24
CA ALA A 188 -10.67 -6.53 -11.89
C ALA A 188 -12.11 -6.88 -11.42
N LEU A 189 -12.43 -6.58 -10.16
CA LEU A 189 -13.76 -6.75 -9.56
C LEU A 189 -14.73 -5.60 -9.90
N GLY A 190 -14.27 -4.54 -10.56
CA GLY A 190 -15.10 -3.40 -10.97
C GLY A 190 -15.43 -2.38 -9.88
N PHE A 191 -14.66 -2.35 -8.78
CA PHE A 191 -14.81 -1.37 -7.70
C PHE A 191 -13.96 -0.12 -7.91
N LEU A 192 -12.87 -0.25 -8.66
CA LEU A 192 -12.01 0.86 -9.04
C LEU A 192 -11.86 0.92 -10.56
N GLU A 193 -11.75 2.13 -11.10
CA GLU A 193 -11.23 2.35 -12.44
C GLU A 193 -10.01 3.28 -12.41
N ALA A 194 -9.12 3.11 -13.38
CA ALA A 194 -8.01 4.03 -13.60
C ALA A 194 -8.53 5.43 -13.99
N VAL A 195 -8.02 6.47 -13.34
CA VAL A 195 -8.26 7.86 -13.74
C VAL A 195 -7.10 8.34 -14.58
N ALA A 196 -7.37 9.03 -15.70
CA ALA A 196 -6.39 9.64 -16.60
C ALA A 196 -5.70 10.89 -16.02
#